data_AF-A0A292STB1-F1
#
_entry.id   AF-A0A292STB1-F1
#
_cell.length_a   1.000
_cell.length_b   1.000
_cell.length_c   1.000
_cell.angle_alpha   90.00
_cell.angle_beta   90.00
_cell.angle_gamma   90.00
#
_symmetry.space_group_name_H-M   'P 1'
#
loop_
_entity.id
_entity.type
_entity.pdbx_description
1 polymer ?
#
loop_
_entity_poly.entity_id
_entity_poly.type
_entity_poly.pdbx_seq_one_letter_code
_entity_poly.pdbx_strand_id
1 'polypeptide(L)'
;MMQYAPFFYKEKFMAKRFYDSNKYDDSWFRNLAPDLKCVFDYCLCKCDHAGILELDIESVNWHTKGKNTLKEIQENFATKFMFLSDNKIFIPNFLYWQYKNELNPSNGVHRCVYDLLVLEGIRVEPYLASQVLKTDFEEWVSLCKQLKEKGMKYTDLLKQRKEEK
;
A
#
# COMPACT_ATOMS: atom_id res chain seq x y z
N MET A 1 48.20 -17.88 16.31
CA MET A 1 47.57 -17.28 15.11
C MET A 1 46.06 -17.39 15.26
N MET A 2 45.39 -16.29 15.59
CA MET A 2 43.92 -16.25 15.66
C MET A 2 43.36 -16.29 14.24
N GLN A 3 42.72 -17.40 13.86
CA GLN A 3 41.88 -17.45 12.67
C GLN A 3 40.64 -16.61 12.93
N TYR A 4 40.57 -15.43 12.32
CA TYR A 4 39.31 -14.70 12.20
C TYR A 4 38.42 -15.47 11.22
N ALA A 5 37.31 -16.01 11.71
CA ALA A 5 36.26 -16.53 10.85
C ALA A 5 35.70 -15.38 10.00
N PRO A 6 35.50 -15.56 8.68
CA PRO A 6 34.90 -14.53 7.85
C PRO A 6 33.47 -14.27 8.32
N PHE A 7 33.22 -13.03 8.75
CA PHE A 7 31.89 -12.50 9.02
C PHE A 7 31.14 -12.43 7.68
N PHE A 8 30.44 -13.52 7.32
CA PHE A 8 29.53 -13.51 6.19
C PHE A 8 28.38 -12.54 6.51
N TYR A 9 28.52 -11.28 6.06
CA TYR A 9 27.40 -10.35 6.01
C TYR A 9 26.39 -10.96 5.05
N LYS A 10 25.35 -11.58 5.60
CA LYS A 10 24.23 -12.09 4.81
C LYS A 10 23.50 -10.85 4.30
N GLU A 11 23.86 -10.37 3.11
CA GLU A 11 23.09 -9.31 2.45
C GLU A 11 21.62 -9.71 2.47
N LYS A 12 20.80 -8.90 3.14
CA LYS A 12 19.35 -9.02 3.10
C LYS A 12 18.93 -8.67 1.67
N PHE A 13 18.97 -9.66 0.77
CA PHE A 13 18.50 -9.50 -0.61
C PHE A 13 17.02 -9.12 -0.55
N MET A 14 16.72 -7.84 -0.74
CA MET A 14 15.35 -7.40 -0.97
C MET A 14 14.97 -7.80 -2.39
N ALA A 15 13.79 -8.42 -2.55
CA ALA A 15 13.28 -8.77 -3.87
C ALA A 15 13.09 -7.50 -4.71
N LYS A 16 13.40 -7.59 -6.01
CA LYS A 16 13.08 -6.52 -6.97
C LYS A 16 11.56 -6.32 -6.98
N ARG A 17 11.13 -5.07 -6.99
CA ARG A 17 9.71 -4.69 -6.97
C ARG A 17 9.24 -4.35 -8.37
N PHE A 18 8.01 -4.74 -8.69
CA PHE A 18 7.33 -4.27 -9.89
C PHE A 18 6.98 -2.79 -9.76
N TYR A 19 6.89 -2.10 -10.89
CA TYR A 19 6.64 -0.68 -10.92
C TYR A 19 5.70 -0.35 -12.08
N ASP A 20 4.74 0.54 -11.85
CA ASP A 20 3.84 0.99 -12.90
C ASP A 20 4.57 1.95 -13.83
N SER A 21 4.85 1.49 -15.05
CA SER A 21 5.48 2.31 -16.08
C SER A 21 4.55 3.38 -16.65
N ASN A 22 3.24 3.19 -16.54
CA ASN A 22 2.23 4.03 -17.19
C ASN A 22 1.74 5.15 -16.27
N LYS A 23 2.14 5.16 -14.99
CA LYS A 23 1.75 6.21 -14.04
C LYS A 23 2.04 7.63 -14.55
N TYR A 24 3.08 7.82 -15.38
CA TYR A 24 3.45 9.14 -15.91
C TYR A 24 2.46 9.65 -16.97
N ASP A 25 1.65 8.76 -17.55
CA ASP A 25 0.60 9.12 -18.51
C ASP A 25 -0.71 9.50 -17.78
N ASP A 26 -0.91 8.98 -16.58
CA ASP A 26 -2.07 9.28 -15.75
C ASP A 26 -2.18 10.77 -15.43
N SER A 27 -3.36 11.34 -15.63
CA SER A 27 -3.65 12.75 -15.37
C SER A 27 -3.30 13.17 -13.95
N TRP A 28 -3.65 12.33 -12.96
CA TRP A 28 -3.40 12.64 -11.54
C TRP A 28 -1.90 12.80 -11.25
N PHE A 29 -1.05 11.91 -11.78
CA PHE A 29 0.38 11.96 -11.53
C PHE A 29 1.03 13.10 -12.32
N ARG A 30 0.60 13.35 -13.57
CA ARG A 30 1.09 14.47 -14.38
C ARG A 30 0.91 15.81 -13.68
N ASN A 31 -0.22 16.01 -13.03
CA ASN A 31 -0.58 17.25 -12.34
C ASN A 31 0.13 17.45 -10.99
N LEU A 32 0.84 16.45 -10.46
CA LEU A 32 1.63 16.61 -9.24
C LEU A 32 2.82 17.54 -9.44
N ALA A 33 3.13 18.31 -8.40
CA ALA A 33 4.38 19.05 -8.32
C ALA A 33 5.59 18.09 -8.38
N PRO A 34 6.75 18.53 -8.92
CA PRO A 34 7.92 17.66 -9.07
C PRO A 34 8.37 16.98 -7.77
N ASP A 35 8.34 17.71 -6.65
CA ASP A 35 8.70 17.17 -5.34
C ASP A 35 7.68 16.16 -4.82
N LEU A 36 6.38 16.41 -5.02
CA LEU A 36 5.32 15.44 -4.70
C LEU A 36 5.44 14.14 -5.52
N LYS A 37 5.87 14.21 -6.79
CA LYS A 37 6.21 13.01 -7.58
C LYS A 37 7.33 12.22 -6.91
N CYS A 38 8.38 12.90 -6.44
CA CYS A 38 9.46 12.27 -5.69
C CYS A 38 8.98 11.68 -4.36
N VAL A 39 8.06 12.35 -3.65
CA VAL A 39 7.47 11.83 -2.41
C VAL A 39 6.70 10.54 -2.67
N PHE A 40 5.86 10.50 -3.71
CA PHE A 40 5.12 9.30 -4.08
C PHE A 40 6.08 8.13 -4.39
N ASP A 41 7.12 8.40 -5.17
CA ASP A 41 8.11 7.39 -5.55
C ASP A 41 8.94 6.92 -4.34
N TYR A 42 9.28 7.84 -3.44
CA TYR A 42 9.93 7.52 -2.17
C TYR A 42 9.07 6.55 -1.35
N CYS A 43 7.76 6.84 -1.22
CA CYS A 43 6.84 6.01 -0.45
C CYS A 43 6.76 4.58 -1.03
N LEU A 44 6.64 4.44 -2.36
CA LEU A 44 6.65 3.13 -3.04
C LEU A 44 7.98 2.37 -2.87
N CYS A 45 9.10 3.09 -2.80
CA CYS A 45 10.41 2.45 -2.62
C CYS A 45 10.66 2.02 -1.16
N LYS A 46 10.13 2.77 -0.19
CA LYS A 46 10.40 2.61 1.24
C LYS A 46 9.36 1.79 1.98
N CYS A 47 8.15 1.64 1.46
CA CYS A 47 7.13 0.80 2.08
C CYS A 47 7.60 -0.66 2.22
N ASP A 48 6.99 -1.37 3.13
CA ASP A 48 7.20 -2.81 3.24
C ASP A 48 6.60 -3.56 2.04
N HIS A 49 6.65 -4.89 2.11
CA HIS A 49 6.15 -5.76 1.05
C HIS A 49 4.62 -5.84 1.00
N ALA A 50 3.90 -5.31 2.01
CA ALA A 50 2.46 -5.14 2.00
C ALA A 50 2.04 -3.75 1.48
N GLY A 51 2.98 -2.83 1.26
CA GLY A 51 2.68 -1.45 0.87
C GLY A 51 2.38 -0.54 2.06
N ILE A 52 2.79 -0.93 3.27
CA ILE A 52 2.64 -0.12 4.48
C ILE A 52 3.92 0.66 4.75
N LEU A 53 3.79 1.92 5.19
CA LEU A 53 4.91 2.78 5.52
C LEU A 53 4.56 3.71 6.67
N GLU A 54 5.48 3.89 7.62
CA GLU A 54 5.45 4.99 8.57
C GLU A 54 6.27 6.16 8.01
N LEU A 55 5.62 7.31 7.88
CA LEU A 55 6.13 8.53 7.30
C LEU A 55 6.97 9.28 8.34
N ASP A 56 8.28 9.26 8.10
CA ASP A 56 9.21 10.22 8.68
C ASP A 56 9.36 11.40 7.69
N ILE A 57 8.72 12.52 8.01
CA ILE A 57 8.70 13.71 7.15
C ILE A 57 10.10 14.32 6.99
N GLU A 58 10.94 14.23 8.01
CA GLU A 58 12.33 14.71 7.92
C GLU A 58 13.10 13.86 6.91
N SER A 59 12.97 12.53 7.00
CA SER A 59 13.57 11.60 6.05
C SER A 59 13.02 11.77 4.63
N VAL A 60 11.70 11.92 4.47
CA VAL A 60 11.06 12.16 3.17
C VAL A 60 11.68 13.39 2.53
N ASN A 61 11.68 14.53 3.22
CA ASN A 61 12.22 15.78 2.68
C ASN A 61 13.73 15.73 2.44
N TRP A 62 14.48 15.01 3.28
CA TRP A 62 15.91 14.81 3.08
C TRP A 62 16.23 14.12 1.75
N HIS A 63 15.47 13.07 1.41
CA HIS A 63 15.68 12.27 0.20
C HIS A 63 15.08 12.92 -1.05
N THR A 64 13.92 13.56 -0.94
CA THR A 64 13.23 14.20 -2.08
C THR A 64 13.71 15.62 -2.34
N LYS A 65 14.49 16.20 -1.41
CA LYS A 65 14.87 17.63 -1.40
C LYS A 65 13.66 18.57 -1.42
N GLY A 66 12.51 18.09 -0.95
CA GLY A 66 11.28 18.86 -0.80
C GLY A 66 11.21 19.61 0.53
N LYS A 67 10.08 20.31 0.72
CA LYS A 67 9.70 20.98 1.98
C LYS A 67 8.26 20.61 2.37
N ASN A 68 7.85 19.40 2.02
CA ASN A 68 6.48 18.93 2.18
C ASN A 68 6.17 18.71 3.66
N THR A 69 5.01 19.17 4.09
CA THR A 69 4.44 18.88 5.38
C THR A 69 3.63 17.57 5.32
N LEU A 70 3.40 16.95 6.49
CA LEU A 70 2.54 15.77 6.58
C LEU A 70 1.13 16.07 6.01
N LYS A 71 0.61 17.26 6.29
CA LYS A 71 -0.71 17.69 5.83
C LYS A 71 -0.78 17.80 4.30
N GLU A 72 0.23 18.38 3.66
CA GLU A 72 0.29 18.46 2.20
C GLU A 72 0.33 17.08 1.55
N ILE A 73 1.10 16.14 2.13
CA ILE A 73 1.15 14.74 1.68
C ILE A 73 -0.23 14.09 1.84
N GLN A 74 -0.88 14.28 2.99
CA GLN A 74 -2.22 13.76 3.26
C GLN A 74 -3.25 14.27 2.24
N GLU A 75 -3.26 15.56 1.95
CA GLU A 75 -4.20 16.20 1.03
C GLU A 75 -3.96 15.74 -0.42
N ASN A 76 -2.71 15.72 -0.88
CA ASN A 76 -2.38 15.37 -2.27
C ASN A 76 -2.54 13.87 -2.57
N PHE A 77 -2.40 13.01 -1.56
CA PHE A 77 -2.48 11.55 -1.74
C PHE A 77 -3.67 10.89 -1.05
N ALA A 78 -4.68 11.65 -0.60
CA ALA A 78 -5.89 11.11 0.03
C ALA A 78 -6.64 10.07 -0.83
N THR A 79 -6.50 10.15 -2.15
CA THR A 79 -7.12 9.21 -3.12
C THR A 79 -6.19 8.07 -3.52
N LYS A 80 -4.95 8.01 -3.01
CA LYS A 80 -3.95 6.99 -3.36
C LYS A 80 -3.43 6.23 -2.14
N PHE A 81 -3.41 6.89 -0.98
CA PHE A 81 -2.99 6.34 0.29
C PHE A 81 -4.18 6.19 1.22
N MET A 82 -4.18 5.09 1.97
CA MET A 82 -5.03 4.92 3.13
C MET A 82 -4.22 5.27 4.37
N PHE A 83 -4.63 6.29 5.10
CA PHE A 83 -3.98 6.69 6.35
C PHE A 83 -4.51 5.82 7.49
N LEU A 84 -3.64 4.98 8.04
CA LEU A 84 -3.91 4.08 9.17
C LEU A 84 -3.77 4.82 10.51
N SER A 85 -2.88 5.80 10.55
CA SER A 85 -2.72 6.80 11.60
C SER A 85 -2.26 8.12 10.96
N ASP A 86 -1.96 9.13 11.77
CA ASP A 86 -1.47 10.43 11.28
C ASP A 86 -0.25 10.28 10.36
N ASN A 87 0.73 9.47 10.77
CA ASN A 87 1.98 9.27 10.04
C ASN A 87 2.08 7.88 9.39
N LYS A 88 1.08 7.00 9.48
CA LYS A 88 1.17 5.65 8.91
C LYS A 88 0.23 5.48 7.73
N ILE A 89 0.78 5.03 6.61
CA ILE A 89 0.06 4.87 5.36
C ILE A 89 0.07 3.42 4.89
N PHE A 90 -0.96 3.06 4.15
CA PHE A 90 -1.05 1.89 3.30
C PHE A 90 -1.28 2.35 1.86
N ILE A 91 -0.59 1.73 0.90
CA ILE A 91 -0.64 2.05 -0.53
C ILE A 91 -1.31 0.88 -1.27
N PRO A 92 -2.64 0.87 -1.48
CA PRO A 92 -3.34 -0.27 -2.05
C PRO A 92 -2.85 -0.67 -3.45
N ASN A 93 -2.54 0.32 -4.29
CA ASN A 93 -2.03 0.08 -5.64
C ASN A 93 -0.68 -0.65 -5.63
N PHE A 94 0.13 -0.49 -4.57
CA PHE A 94 1.37 -1.24 -4.45
C PHE A 94 1.10 -2.75 -4.44
N LEU A 95 0.11 -3.19 -3.66
CA LEU A 95 -0.28 -4.60 -3.57
C LEU A 95 -0.78 -5.14 -4.92
N TYR A 96 -1.56 -4.35 -5.63
CA TYR A 96 -2.03 -4.67 -6.97
C TYR A 96 -0.86 -4.86 -7.95
N TRP A 97 0.10 -3.94 -7.98
CA TRP A 97 1.22 -4.05 -8.90
C TRP A 97 2.19 -5.17 -8.54
N GLN A 98 2.40 -5.45 -7.25
CA GLN A 98 3.28 -6.54 -6.82
C GLN A 98 2.66 -7.92 -7.03
N TYR A 99 1.36 -8.09 -6.77
CA TYR A 99 0.74 -9.40 -6.64
C TYR A 99 -0.56 -9.56 -7.44
N LYS A 100 -0.94 -8.58 -8.27
CA LYS A 100 -2.20 -8.53 -9.01
C LYS A 100 -3.44 -8.72 -8.12
N ASN A 101 -3.35 -8.28 -6.86
CA ASN A 101 -4.36 -8.52 -5.81
C ASN A 101 -4.65 -10.01 -5.51
N GLU A 102 -3.71 -10.91 -5.81
CA GLU A 102 -3.82 -12.34 -5.54
C GLU A 102 -2.81 -12.79 -4.47
N LEU A 103 -3.24 -12.85 -3.21
CA LEU A 103 -2.43 -13.34 -2.10
C LEU A 103 -2.62 -14.86 -1.91
N ASN A 104 -1.84 -15.65 -2.65
CA ASN A 104 -1.75 -17.10 -2.45
C ASN A 104 -1.18 -17.47 -1.05
N PRO A 105 -1.96 -18.10 -0.14
CA PRO A 105 -1.50 -18.47 1.20
C PRO A 105 -0.36 -19.50 1.24
N SER A 106 -0.18 -20.27 0.17
CA SER A 106 0.94 -21.21 0.02
C SER A 106 2.27 -20.52 -0.26
N ASN A 107 2.26 -19.26 -0.68
CA ASN A 107 3.46 -18.44 -0.82
C ASN A 107 3.81 -17.78 0.51
N GLY A 108 5.00 -18.05 1.03
CA GLY A 108 5.48 -17.47 2.30
C GLY A 108 5.49 -15.94 2.31
N VAL A 109 5.84 -15.29 1.19
CA VAL A 109 5.83 -13.82 1.09
C VAL A 109 4.41 -13.28 1.23
N HIS A 110 3.45 -13.89 0.53
CA HIS A 110 2.06 -13.45 0.56
C HIS A 110 1.43 -13.66 1.94
N ARG A 111 1.85 -14.70 2.66
CA ARG A 111 1.45 -14.91 4.05
C ARG A 111 1.94 -13.79 4.95
N CYS A 112 3.22 -13.41 4.85
CA CYS A 112 3.74 -12.26 5.59
C CYS A 112 3.01 -10.95 5.24
N VAL A 113 2.67 -10.74 3.96
CA VAL A 113 1.83 -9.60 3.55
C VAL A 113 0.49 -9.64 4.26
N TYR A 114 -0.20 -10.77 4.23
CA TYR A 114 -1.49 -10.94 4.87
C TYR A 114 -1.43 -10.68 6.38
N ASP A 115 -0.42 -11.22 7.06
CA ASP A 115 -0.21 -11.03 8.50
C ASP A 115 -0.01 -9.55 8.85
N LEU A 116 0.75 -8.80 8.04
CA LEU A 116 0.92 -7.36 8.20
C LEU A 116 -0.39 -6.59 8.01
N LEU A 117 -1.17 -6.92 7.00
CA LEU A 117 -2.46 -6.28 6.76
C LEU A 117 -3.42 -6.51 7.94
N VAL A 118 -3.48 -7.74 8.47
CA VAL A 118 -4.29 -8.08 9.64
C VAL A 118 -3.83 -7.35 10.90
N LEU A 119 -2.52 -7.24 11.11
CA LEU A 119 -1.93 -6.50 12.23
C LEU A 119 -2.40 -5.03 12.25
N GLU A 120 -2.45 -4.40 11.07
CA GLU A 120 -2.92 -3.03 10.88
C GLU A 120 -4.46 -2.90 10.86
N GLY A 121 -5.20 -3.99 11.10
CA GLY A 121 -6.66 -4.00 11.05
C GLY A 121 -7.25 -3.95 9.64
N ILE A 122 -6.43 -4.09 8.60
CA ILE A 122 -6.85 -4.14 7.20
C ILE A 122 -7.29 -5.58 6.88
N ARG A 123 -8.60 -5.81 6.79
CA ARG A 123 -9.15 -7.11 6.41
C ARG A 123 -9.22 -7.24 4.90
N VAL A 124 -8.17 -7.84 4.32
CA VAL A 124 -8.14 -8.25 2.91
C VAL A 124 -8.53 -9.73 2.86
N GLU A 125 -9.70 -10.09 2.33
CA GLU A 125 -10.00 -11.51 2.11
C GLU A 125 -9.00 -12.16 1.14
N PRO A 126 -8.62 -13.43 1.33
CA PRO A 126 -7.66 -14.17 0.49
C PRO A 126 -8.00 -14.21 -1.02
N TYR A 127 -9.22 -13.80 -1.42
CA TYR A 127 -9.75 -13.83 -2.79
C TYR A 127 -10.22 -12.46 -3.31
N LEU A 128 -9.62 -11.35 -2.86
CA LEU A 128 -9.98 -9.98 -3.30
C LEU A 128 -9.56 -9.60 -4.74
N ALA A 129 -9.39 -10.58 -5.63
CA ALA A 129 -9.02 -10.34 -7.02
C ALA A 129 -10.21 -9.97 -7.93
N SER A 130 -11.46 -10.33 -7.62
CA SER A 130 -12.55 -10.19 -8.62
C SER A 130 -13.56 -9.05 -8.40
N GLN A 131 -13.61 -8.42 -7.23
CA GLN A 131 -14.58 -7.32 -6.97
C GLN A 131 -13.98 -5.92 -6.89
N VAL A 132 -12.68 -5.76 -6.59
CA VAL A 132 -11.99 -4.45 -6.64
C VAL A 132 -11.74 -4.00 -8.09
N LEU A 133 -11.90 -4.91 -9.07
CA LEU A 133 -11.65 -4.65 -10.49
C LEU A 133 -12.90 -4.37 -11.34
N LYS A 134 -14.10 -4.24 -10.75
CA LYS A 134 -15.33 -3.87 -11.50
C LYS A 134 -16.01 -2.60 -11.02
N THR A 135 -15.66 -2.11 -9.85
CA THR A 135 -16.15 -0.84 -9.29
C THR A 135 -14.90 -0.01 -9.08
N ASP A 136 -14.89 1.20 -9.61
CA ASP A 136 -13.77 2.13 -9.60
C ASP A 136 -13.13 2.20 -8.21
N PHE A 137 -11.83 2.46 -8.10
CA PHE A 137 -11.15 2.55 -6.80
C PHE A 137 -11.84 3.58 -5.88
N GLU A 138 -12.38 4.63 -6.48
CA GLU A 138 -13.21 5.64 -5.81
C GLU A 138 -14.53 5.07 -5.25
N GLU A 139 -15.17 4.16 -5.99
CA GLU A 139 -16.39 3.47 -5.55
C GLU A 139 -16.11 2.49 -4.41
N TRP A 140 -14.95 1.82 -4.43
CA TRP A 140 -14.52 0.96 -3.32
C TRP A 140 -14.25 1.77 -2.05
N VAL A 141 -13.53 2.89 -2.17
CA VAL A 141 -13.30 3.82 -1.04
C VAL A 141 -14.62 4.39 -0.51
N SER A 142 -15.55 4.77 -1.40
CA SER A 142 -16.88 5.26 -1.04
C SER A 142 -17.69 4.17 -0.31
N LEU A 143 -17.68 2.94 -0.81
CA LEU A 143 -18.34 1.79 -0.18
C LEU A 143 -17.79 1.51 1.22
N CYS A 144 -16.46 1.54 1.39
CA CYS A 144 -15.84 1.35 2.70
C CYS A 144 -16.24 2.44 3.70
N LYS A 145 -16.34 3.70 3.26
CA LYS A 145 -16.85 4.80 4.10
C LYS A 145 -18.32 4.58 4.50
N GLN A 146 -19.18 4.24 3.54
CA GLN A 146 -20.60 3.97 3.80
C GLN A 146 -20.83 2.76 4.73
N LEU A 147 -20.02 1.71 4.60
CA LEU A 147 -20.10 0.54 5.47
C LEU A 147 -19.68 0.89 6.91
N LYS A 148 -18.66 1.73 7.07
CA LYS A 148 -18.23 2.25 8.37
C LYS A 148 -19.33 3.08 9.03
N GLU A 149 -20.01 3.95 8.28
CA GLU A 149 -21.16 4.74 8.76
C GLU A 149 -22.35 3.86 9.16
N LYS A 150 -22.59 2.76 8.43
CA LYS A 150 -23.65 1.79 8.72
C LYS A 150 -23.29 0.79 9.82
N GLY A 151 -22.08 0.87 10.40
CA GLY A 151 -21.58 -0.09 11.40
C GLY A 151 -21.47 -1.52 10.87
N MET A 152 -21.45 -1.70 9.55
CA MET A 152 -21.51 -2.99 8.87
C MET A 152 -20.12 -3.36 8.37
N LYS A 153 -19.74 -4.63 8.50
CA LYS A 153 -18.46 -5.10 7.97
C LYS A 153 -18.66 -5.50 6.51
N TYR A 154 -17.61 -5.31 5.69
CA TYR A 154 -17.63 -5.76 4.29
C TYR A 154 -17.95 -7.26 4.15
N THR A 155 -17.54 -8.06 5.14
CA THR A 155 -17.88 -9.50 5.23
C THR A 155 -19.38 -9.77 5.29
N ASP A 156 -20.15 -8.87 5.91
CA ASP A 156 -21.59 -9.04 6.08
C ASP A 156 -22.31 -8.73 4.78
N LEU A 157 -21.85 -7.71 4.04
CA LEU A 157 -22.30 -7.40 2.68
C LEU A 157 -21.99 -8.54 1.69
N LEU A 158 -20.81 -9.17 1.81
CA LEU A 158 -20.44 -10.30 0.97
C LEU A 158 -21.28 -11.55 1.24
N LYS A 159 -21.67 -11.79 2.49
CA LYS A 159 -22.61 -12.86 2.87
C LYS A 159 -24.00 -12.60 2.28
N GLN A 160 -24.52 -11.39 2.44
CA GLN A 160 -25.81 -10.98 1.85
C GLN A 160 -25.83 -11.18 0.33
N ARG A 161 -24.79 -10.73 -0.39
CA ARG A 161 -24.69 -10.89 -1.85
C ARG A 161 -24.52 -12.34 -2.32
N LYS A 162 -24.06 -13.23 -1.46
CA LYS A 162 -23.98 -14.68 -1.73
C LYS A 162 -25.31 -15.37 -1.46
N GLU A 163 -26.09 -14.88 -0.51
CA GLU A 163 -27.43 -15.38 -0.18
C GLU A 163 -28.50 -14.90 -1.20
N GLU A 164 -28.25 -13.78 -1.88
CA GLU A 164 -29.10 -13.22 -2.94
C GLU A 164 -28.86 -13.82 -4.34
N LYS A 165 -27.90 -14.75 -4.50
CA LYS A 165 -27.60 -15.46 -5.75
C LYS A 165 -28.02 -16.92 -5.68
#